data_AF-A0A518LQD0-F1
#
_entry.id   AF-A0A518LQD0-F1
#
_cell.length_a   1.000
_cell.length_b   1.000
_cell.length_c   1.000
_cell.angle_alpha   90.00
_cell.angle_beta   90.00
_cell.angle_gamma   90.00
#
_symmetry.space_group_name_H-M   'P 1'
#
loop_
_entity.id
_entity.type
_entity.pdbx_description
1 polymer ?
#
loop_
_entity_poly.entity_id
_entity_poly.type
_entity_poly.pdbx_seq_one_letter_code
_entity_poly.pdbx_strand_id
1 'polypeptide(L)'
;MTLQFRSASIVSFVGILWLCGCGGGRNADLARQAEERGDPAVAYDYYCRAAQDHRGSLTVADGIERTRPAAAAHWERLALTAADEGRHADAWRCWMRTIEIQPDHATAAQMIRQLETEHSTQVAMAREDWLKRGNTALPRAQLEPRRSVADAGHGSVRSEPPRATPPADSSARVEGATLAARDPREPPRPPARPQPRPKRIEASEAERTSREPTAEQTPPPVDPARDDARDEEPIAHSERPVKRPSRQAGAPSLSGSETAFEVVQTYSLKDQRFPRTGDAIDGIRLKLKDTDEDDGVIDIDADLLKGGERIRKVRELRVGRSLTFRGASGQTYRMTIISAHHRTHTVRVGFRAE
;
A
#
# COMPACT_ATOMS: atom_id res chain seq x y z
N MET A 1 -72.61 -7.35 31.96
CA MET A 1 -72.16 -7.23 30.56
C MET A 1 -70.93 -6.34 30.52
N THR A 2 -69.75 -6.94 30.62
CA THR A 2 -68.45 -6.25 30.69
C THR A 2 -67.71 -6.51 29.37
N LEU A 3 -67.64 -5.49 28.51
CA LEU A 3 -66.91 -5.53 27.25
C LEU A 3 -65.40 -5.47 27.52
N GLN A 4 -64.68 -6.54 27.22
CA GLN A 4 -63.21 -6.55 27.15
C GLN A 4 -62.76 -5.93 25.82
N PHE A 5 -62.15 -4.74 25.90
CA PHE A 5 -61.39 -4.15 24.79
C PHE A 5 -60.03 -4.85 24.69
N ARG A 6 -59.81 -5.56 23.58
CA ARG A 6 -58.51 -6.12 23.21
C ARG A 6 -57.66 -5.02 22.58
N SER A 7 -56.63 -4.58 23.28
CA SER A 7 -55.59 -3.69 22.78
C SER A 7 -54.76 -4.42 21.72
N ALA A 8 -55.03 -4.16 20.44
CA ALA A 8 -54.19 -4.60 19.34
C ALA A 8 -52.94 -3.69 19.28
N SER A 9 -51.80 -4.21 19.75
CA SER A 9 -50.50 -3.58 19.56
C SER A 9 -50.16 -3.55 18.06
N ILE A 10 -50.38 -2.39 17.44
CA ILE A 10 -49.87 -2.07 16.11
C ILE A 10 -48.35 -1.90 16.27
N VAL A 11 -47.62 -2.99 16.07
CA VAL A 11 -46.18 -2.95 15.85
C VAL A 11 -45.97 -2.36 14.47
N SER A 12 -45.80 -1.04 14.42
CA SER A 12 -45.37 -0.32 13.22
C SER A 12 -43.99 -0.82 12.83
N PHE A 13 -43.96 -1.79 11.91
CA PHE A 13 -42.79 -2.18 11.15
C PHE A 13 -42.36 -0.98 10.31
N VAL A 14 -41.50 -0.13 10.88
CA VAL A 14 -40.71 0.84 10.11
C VAL A 14 -39.74 0.00 9.29
N GLY A 15 -40.19 -0.40 8.11
CA GLY A 15 -39.36 -1.02 7.07
C GLY A 15 -38.33 -0.02 6.63
N ILE A 16 -37.16 -0.09 7.26
CA ILE A 16 -35.94 0.65 6.97
C ILE A 16 -35.52 0.32 5.52
N LEU A 17 -36.00 1.14 4.59
CA LEU A 17 -35.63 1.15 3.17
C LEU A 17 -34.22 1.76 3.03
N TRP A 18 -33.19 1.00 3.43
CA TRP A 18 -31.76 1.34 3.21
C TRP A 18 -31.18 0.55 2.03
N LEU A 19 -31.89 0.56 0.90
CA LEU A 19 -31.41 -0.08 -0.33
C LEU A 19 -31.40 0.87 -1.53
N CYS A 20 -31.31 2.18 -1.29
CA CYS A 20 -30.68 3.07 -2.25
C CYS A 20 -29.18 3.07 -1.95
N GLY A 21 -28.52 1.97 -2.29
CA GLY A 21 -27.06 1.87 -2.22
C GLY A 21 -26.46 2.93 -3.13
N CYS A 22 -26.07 4.06 -2.54
CA CYS A 22 -25.31 5.10 -3.21
C CYS A 22 -24.04 4.45 -3.77
N GLY A 23 -24.04 4.17 -5.07
CA GLY A 23 -23.03 3.42 -5.81
C GLY A 23 -21.68 4.13 -5.93
N GLY A 24 -21.07 4.52 -4.81
CA GLY A 24 -19.63 4.69 -4.74
C GLY A 24 -19.06 3.28 -4.69
N GLY A 25 -18.44 2.80 -5.77
CA GLY A 25 -17.87 1.45 -5.80
C GLY A 25 -16.84 1.21 -4.70
N ARG A 26 -16.32 -0.02 -4.62
CA ARG A 26 -15.39 -0.50 -3.57
C ARG A 26 -14.30 0.51 -3.17
N ASN A 27 -13.75 1.26 -4.13
CA ASN A 27 -12.73 2.29 -3.87
C ASN A 27 -13.25 3.47 -3.03
N ALA A 28 -14.51 3.91 -3.20
CA ALA A 28 -15.09 4.97 -2.40
C ALA A 28 -15.33 4.54 -0.94
N ASP A 29 -15.69 3.27 -0.71
CA ASP A 29 -15.84 2.73 0.64
C ASP A 29 -14.48 2.58 1.34
N LEU A 30 -13.46 2.09 0.63
CA LEU A 30 -12.07 2.06 1.12
C LEU A 30 -11.55 3.46 1.44
N ALA A 31 -11.90 4.47 0.64
CA ALA A 31 -11.54 5.86 0.90
C ALA A 31 -12.14 6.36 2.22
N ARG A 32 -13.44 6.09 2.47
CA ARG A 32 -14.10 6.46 3.74
C ARG A 32 -13.46 5.75 4.94
N GLN A 33 -13.17 4.46 4.82
CA GLN A 33 -12.48 3.71 5.88
C GLN A 33 -11.08 4.27 6.16
N ALA A 34 -10.37 4.76 5.14
CA ALA A 34 -9.08 5.43 5.33
C ALA A 34 -9.24 6.80 6.00
N GLU A 35 -10.28 7.58 5.66
CA GLU A 35 -10.59 8.83 6.38
C GLU A 35 -10.89 8.56 7.87
N GLU A 36 -11.70 7.54 8.17
CA GLU A 36 -12.06 7.14 9.54
C GLU A 36 -10.83 6.72 10.38
N ARG A 37 -9.83 6.13 9.74
CA ARG A 37 -8.54 5.80 10.37
C ARG A 37 -7.60 7.01 10.54
N GLY A 38 -7.92 8.14 9.93
CA GLY A 38 -7.07 9.33 9.95
C GLY A 38 -5.89 9.27 8.97
N ASP A 39 -6.02 8.51 7.87
CA ASP A 39 -5.00 8.35 6.83
C ASP A 39 -5.37 9.15 5.56
N PRO A 40 -5.25 10.50 5.56
CA PRO A 40 -5.79 11.34 4.49
C PRO A 40 -5.12 11.12 3.12
N ALA A 41 -3.83 10.76 3.09
CA ALA A 41 -3.13 10.47 1.85
C ALA A 41 -3.68 9.20 1.17
N VAL A 42 -3.95 8.15 1.96
CA VAL A 42 -4.53 6.90 1.47
C VAL A 42 -5.97 7.12 1.02
N ALA A 43 -6.75 7.88 1.80
CA ALA A 43 -8.12 8.25 1.43
C ALA A 43 -8.16 9.00 0.09
N TYR A 44 -7.31 10.00 -0.10
CA TYR A 44 -7.21 10.76 -1.34
C TYR A 44 -6.89 9.86 -2.54
N ASP A 45 -5.91 8.95 -2.41
CA ASP A 45 -5.56 8.01 -3.48
C ASP A 45 -6.72 7.08 -3.86
N TYR A 46 -7.47 6.57 -2.88
CA TYR A 46 -8.66 5.77 -3.14
C TYR A 46 -9.78 6.58 -3.80
N TYR A 47 -10.00 7.83 -3.40
CA TYR A 47 -10.96 8.70 -4.08
C TYR A 47 -10.55 9.00 -5.53
N CYS A 48 -9.26 9.23 -5.80
CA CYS A 48 -8.77 9.40 -7.16
C CYS A 48 -9.03 8.15 -8.02
N ARG A 49 -8.83 6.94 -7.48
CA ARG A 49 -9.19 5.68 -8.16
C ARG A 49 -10.70 5.56 -8.36
N ALA A 50 -11.50 5.86 -7.34
CA ALA A 50 -12.95 5.85 -7.44
C ALA A 50 -13.46 6.84 -8.50
N ALA A 51 -12.78 7.97 -8.70
CA ALA A 51 -13.15 8.96 -9.73
C ALA A 51 -12.89 8.46 -11.16
N GLN A 52 -11.91 7.57 -11.33
CA GLN A 52 -11.66 6.90 -12.61
C GLN A 52 -12.79 5.91 -12.94
N ASP A 53 -13.24 5.14 -11.93
CA ASP A 53 -14.32 4.15 -12.07
C ASP A 53 -15.71 4.80 -12.21
N HIS A 54 -15.94 5.92 -11.51
CA HIS A 54 -17.23 6.60 -11.42
C HIS A 54 -17.13 8.07 -11.82
N ARG A 55 -16.80 8.32 -13.10
CA ARG A 55 -16.71 9.67 -13.65
C ARG A 55 -18.01 10.44 -13.43
N GLY A 56 -17.93 11.61 -12.80
CA GLY A 56 -19.08 12.47 -12.53
C GLY A 56 -19.79 12.21 -11.19
N SER A 57 -19.32 11.26 -10.38
CA SER A 57 -19.85 11.08 -9.02
C SER A 57 -19.53 12.29 -8.15
N LEU A 58 -20.56 13.02 -7.71
CA LEU A 58 -20.41 14.19 -6.83
C LEU A 58 -19.83 13.80 -5.48
N THR A 59 -20.21 12.64 -4.92
CA THR A 59 -19.70 12.20 -3.61
C THR A 59 -18.21 11.90 -3.63
N VAL A 60 -17.69 11.37 -4.74
CA VAL A 60 -16.25 11.14 -4.92
C VAL A 60 -15.54 12.46 -5.14
N ALA A 61 -16.09 13.36 -5.95
CA ALA A 61 -15.51 14.69 -6.16
C ALA A 61 -15.40 15.47 -4.83
N ASP A 62 -16.46 15.49 -4.02
CA ASP A 62 -16.47 16.13 -2.70
C ASP A 62 -15.45 15.48 -1.75
N GLY A 63 -15.30 14.16 -1.81
CA GLY A 63 -14.28 13.41 -1.05
C GLY A 63 -12.85 13.82 -1.43
N ILE A 64 -12.56 13.97 -2.73
CA ILE A 64 -11.26 14.47 -3.21
C ILE A 64 -11.00 15.88 -2.69
N GLU A 65 -11.97 16.80 -2.86
CA GLU A 65 -11.83 18.20 -2.42
C GLU A 65 -11.57 18.29 -0.91
N ARG A 66 -12.31 17.52 -0.11
CA ARG A 66 -12.18 17.50 1.35
C ARG A 66 -10.86 16.92 1.83
N THR A 67 -10.38 15.85 1.20
CA THR A 67 -9.15 15.15 1.62
C THR A 67 -7.87 15.79 1.08
N ARG A 68 -7.95 16.56 -0.02
CA ARG A 68 -6.80 17.17 -0.70
C ARG A 68 -5.86 17.94 0.24
N PRO A 69 -6.32 18.88 1.10
CA PRO A 69 -5.39 19.67 1.92
C PRO A 69 -4.66 18.80 2.96
N ALA A 70 -5.36 17.87 3.59
CA ALA A 70 -4.77 16.98 4.59
C ALA A 70 -3.79 15.97 3.96
N ALA A 71 -4.08 15.51 2.74
CA ALA A 71 -3.18 14.66 1.97
C ALA A 71 -1.91 15.42 1.56
N ALA A 72 -2.04 16.65 1.06
CA ALA A 72 -0.89 17.51 0.70
C ALA A 72 0.01 17.78 1.93
N ALA A 73 -0.58 18.12 3.08
CA ALA A 73 0.15 18.34 4.33
C ALA A 73 0.83 17.07 4.87
N HIS A 74 0.29 15.88 4.58
CA HIS A 74 0.97 14.62 4.91
C HIS A 74 2.25 14.45 4.08
N TRP A 75 2.19 14.66 2.77
CA TRP A 75 3.35 14.56 1.88
C TRP A 75 4.39 15.66 2.14
N GLU A 76 3.97 16.88 2.49
CA GLU A 76 4.87 17.94 2.95
C GLU A 76 5.68 17.49 4.18
N ARG A 77 5.02 16.93 5.20
CA ARG A 77 5.72 16.45 6.40
C ARG A 77 6.74 15.36 6.07
N LEU A 78 6.37 14.40 5.21
CA LEU A 78 7.30 13.38 4.75
C LEU A 78 8.48 13.97 3.96
N ALA A 79 8.23 14.99 3.15
CA ALA A 79 9.27 15.66 2.38
C ALA A 79 10.28 16.38 3.28
N LEU A 80 9.80 17.07 4.31
CA LEU A 80 10.64 17.71 5.32
C LEU A 80 11.46 16.69 6.10
N THR A 81 10.84 15.63 6.61
CA THR A 81 11.57 14.56 7.32
C THR A 81 12.64 13.90 6.44
N ALA A 82 12.33 13.62 5.17
CA ALA A 82 13.31 13.05 4.26
C ALA A 82 14.47 14.02 3.96
N ALA A 83 14.20 15.32 3.87
CA ALA A 83 15.24 16.34 3.67
C ALA A 83 16.16 16.44 4.90
N ASP A 84 15.58 16.42 6.12
CA ASP A 84 16.33 16.45 7.38
C ASP A 84 17.23 15.23 7.56
N GLU A 85 16.81 14.07 7.05
CA GLU A 85 17.59 12.83 7.03
C GLU A 85 18.65 12.78 5.91
N GLY A 86 18.76 13.83 5.08
CA GLY A 86 19.68 13.88 3.93
C GLY A 86 19.24 13.01 2.74
N ARG A 87 18.01 12.49 2.75
CA ARG A 87 17.43 11.71 1.65
C ARG A 87 16.79 12.63 0.60
N HIS A 88 17.60 13.48 -0.02
CA HIS A 88 17.14 14.55 -0.90
C HIS A 88 16.31 14.07 -2.12
N ALA A 89 16.62 12.88 -2.65
CA ALA A 89 15.84 12.27 -3.73
C ALA A 89 14.40 11.92 -3.31
N ASP A 90 14.22 11.43 -2.08
CA ASP A 90 12.90 11.09 -1.53
C ASP A 90 12.12 12.35 -1.16
N ALA A 91 12.80 13.34 -0.58
CA ALA A 91 12.23 14.64 -0.30
C ALA A 91 11.65 15.29 -1.57
N TRP A 92 12.41 15.26 -2.68
CA TRP A 92 11.96 15.78 -3.96
C TRP A 92 10.70 15.06 -4.47
N ARG A 93 10.64 13.72 -4.39
CA ARG A 93 9.45 12.93 -4.78
C ARG A 93 8.22 13.31 -3.95
N CYS A 94 8.40 13.50 -2.64
CA CYS A 94 7.31 13.89 -1.75
C CYS A 94 6.80 15.29 -2.10
N TRP A 95 7.68 16.26 -2.36
CA TRP A 95 7.28 17.60 -2.79
C TRP A 95 6.56 17.60 -4.15
N MET A 96 7.00 16.78 -5.10
CA MET A 96 6.28 16.60 -6.37
C MET A 96 4.87 16.06 -6.13
N ARG A 97 4.71 15.10 -5.22
CA ARG A 97 3.40 14.56 -4.85
C ARG A 97 2.51 15.62 -4.20
N THR A 98 3.08 16.50 -3.38
CA THR A 98 2.36 17.65 -2.80
C THR A 98 1.78 18.55 -3.89
N ILE A 99 2.56 18.91 -4.93
CA ILE A 99 2.07 19.73 -6.05
C ILE A 99 1.04 19.00 -6.92
N GLU A 100 1.22 17.70 -7.15
CA GLU A 100 0.23 16.90 -7.88
C GLU A 100 -1.14 16.92 -7.20
N ILE A 101 -1.16 16.89 -5.86
CA ILE A 101 -2.38 16.94 -5.05
C ILE A 101 -2.93 18.36 -5.00
N GLN A 102 -2.06 19.35 -4.72
CA GLN A 102 -2.40 20.75 -4.55
C GLN A 102 -1.45 21.64 -5.36
N PRO A 103 -1.83 22.02 -6.59
CA PRO A 103 -0.96 22.81 -7.48
C PRO A 103 -0.59 24.20 -6.95
N ASP A 104 -1.42 24.77 -6.07
CA ASP A 104 -1.23 26.08 -5.44
C ASP A 104 -0.58 26.01 -4.05
N HIS A 105 0.08 24.88 -3.71
CA HIS A 105 0.75 24.72 -2.43
C HIS A 105 1.88 25.74 -2.24
N ALA A 106 1.79 26.58 -1.20
CA ALA A 106 2.60 27.78 -1.02
C ALA A 106 4.12 27.53 -1.07
N THR A 107 4.59 26.45 -0.45
CA THR A 107 6.03 26.17 -0.22
C THR A 107 6.63 25.18 -1.21
N ALA A 108 5.82 24.29 -1.79
CA ALA A 108 6.34 23.08 -2.46
C ALA A 108 7.19 23.42 -3.68
N ALA A 109 6.74 24.37 -4.51
CA ALA A 109 7.47 24.78 -5.71
C ALA A 109 8.82 25.43 -5.40
N GLN A 110 8.91 26.17 -4.29
CA GLN A 110 10.18 26.74 -3.82
C GLN A 110 11.13 25.64 -3.35
N MET A 111 10.64 24.69 -2.55
CA MET A 111 11.46 23.60 -2.01
C MET A 111 11.99 22.68 -3.11
N ILE A 112 11.21 22.41 -4.16
CA ILE A 112 11.68 21.65 -5.33
C ILE A 112 12.85 22.38 -6.01
N ARG A 113 12.72 23.68 -6.29
CA ARG A 113 13.79 24.47 -6.92
C ARG A 113 15.04 24.50 -6.05
N GLN A 114 14.88 24.62 -4.73
CA GLN A 114 15.99 24.59 -3.79
C GLN A 114 16.72 23.25 -3.84
N LEU A 115 16.00 22.12 -3.73
CA LEU A 115 16.57 20.77 -3.81
C LEU A 115 17.28 20.52 -5.15
N GLU A 116 16.71 21.00 -6.26
CA GLU A 116 17.34 20.89 -7.59
C GLU A 116 18.61 21.73 -7.72
N THR A 117 18.71 22.86 -7.01
CA THR A 117 19.87 23.75 -7.04
C THR A 117 20.99 23.22 -6.14
N GLU A 118 20.65 22.88 -4.90
CA GLU A 118 21.60 22.49 -3.84
C GLU A 118 22.04 21.03 -3.95
N HIS A 119 21.16 20.14 -4.45
CA HIS A 119 21.35 18.69 -4.46
C HIS A 119 21.10 18.06 -5.83
N SER A 120 21.47 18.76 -6.90
CA SER A 120 21.19 18.40 -8.29
C SER A 120 21.55 16.95 -8.65
N THR A 121 22.75 16.46 -8.27
CA THR A 121 23.21 15.10 -8.55
C THR A 121 22.35 14.04 -7.88
N GLN A 122 21.89 14.27 -6.65
CA GLN A 122 21.09 13.30 -5.89
C GLN A 122 19.65 13.25 -6.41
N VAL A 123 19.12 14.40 -6.82
CA VAL A 123 17.75 14.53 -7.34
C VAL A 123 17.63 14.07 -8.80
N ALA A 124 18.71 14.08 -9.57
CA ALA A 124 18.71 13.79 -11.01
C ALA A 124 17.97 12.49 -11.37
N MET A 125 18.24 11.40 -10.65
CA MET A 125 17.56 10.11 -10.90
C MET A 125 16.06 10.18 -10.59
N ALA A 126 15.68 10.79 -9.46
CA ALA A 126 14.27 10.93 -9.08
C ALA A 126 13.49 11.79 -10.09
N ARG A 127 14.13 12.86 -10.59
CA ARG A 127 13.60 13.72 -11.64
C ARG A 127 13.41 12.98 -12.96
N GLU A 128 14.41 12.22 -13.39
CA GLU A 128 14.32 11.42 -14.61
C GLU A 128 13.21 10.36 -14.51
N ASP A 129 13.13 9.66 -13.38
CA ASP A 129 12.07 8.69 -13.10
C ASP A 129 10.67 9.33 -13.11
N TRP A 130 10.54 10.56 -12.60
CA TRP A 130 9.28 11.29 -12.61
C TRP A 130 8.93 11.75 -14.03
N LEU A 131 9.87 12.26 -14.81
CA LEU A 131 9.64 12.64 -16.22
C LEU A 131 9.22 11.43 -17.08
N LYS A 132 9.85 10.27 -16.86
CA LYS A 132 9.45 9.01 -17.52
C LYS A 132 8.02 8.60 -17.17
N ARG A 133 7.60 8.81 -15.92
CA ARG A 133 6.22 8.57 -15.45
C ARG A 133 5.24 9.63 -15.93
N GLY A 134 5.61 10.90 -15.99
CA GLY A 134 4.75 12.01 -16.41
C GLY A 134 4.24 11.87 -17.84
N ASN A 135 5.03 11.25 -18.73
CA ASN A 135 4.57 10.89 -20.07
C ASN A 135 3.48 9.79 -20.10
N THR A 136 3.28 9.04 -19.02
CA THR A 136 2.26 7.98 -18.92
C THR A 136 1.15 8.28 -17.90
N ALA A 137 1.43 9.12 -16.89
CA ALA A 137 0.55 9.37 -15.74
C ALA A 137 -0.19 10.72 -15.79
N LEU A 138 0.08 11.56 -16.79
CA LEU A 138 -0.79 12.68 -17.17
C LEU A 138 -1.68 12.28 -18.36
N PRO A 139 -2.70 11.40 -18.20
CA PRO A 139 -3.81 11.44 -19.13
C PRO A 139 -4.55 12.74 -18.83
N ARG A 140 -4.10 13.83 -19.46
CA ARG A 140 -4.87 14.97 -19.93
C ARG A 140 -6.21 15.15 -19.20
N ALA A 141 -6.15 15.36 -17.90
CA ALA A 141 -7.22 15.98 -17.15
C ALA A 141 -6.83 17.46 -17.17
N GLN A 142 -7.19 18.32 -18.14
CA GLN A 142 -8.49 18.45 -18.82
C GLN A 142 -9.66 17.85 -18.03
N LEU A 143 -9.62 18.07 -16.71
CA LEU A 143 -10.73 18.74 -16.07
C LEU A 143 -10.90 20.05 -16.84
N GLU A 144 -11.58 19.97 -17.98
CA GLU A 144 -12.14 21.16 -18.62
C GLU A 144 -12.80 21.94 -17.49
N PRO A 145 -12.45 23.22 -17.29
CA PRO A 145 -13.19 24.05 -16.36
C PRO A 145 -14.64 23.89 -16.77
N ARG A 146 -15.50 23.42 -15.84
CA ARG A 146 -16.95 23.36 -16.04
C ARG A 146 -17.32 24.67 -16.74
N ARG A 147 -17.61 24.61 -18.04
CA ARG A 147 -18.31 25.68 -18.73
C ARG A 147 -19.53 25.89 -17.86
N SER A 148 -19.54 27.01 -17.16
CA SER A 148 -20.65 27.46 -16.35
C SER A 148 -21.87 27.36 -17.24
N VAL A 149 -22.75 26.38 -16.97
CA VAL A 149 -24.07 26.25 -17.60
C VAL A 149 -25.01 27.31 -16.99
N ALA A 150 -24.47 28.51 -16.81
CA ALA A 150 -25.14 29.70 -16.30
C ALA A 150 -24.93 30.82 -17.32
N ASP A 151 -25.33 30.57 -18.57
CA ASP A 151 -25.68 31.66 -19.48
C ASP A 151 -26.67 31.20 -20.57
N ALA A 152 -27.69 30.45 -20.17
CA ALA A 152 -28.89 30.28 -20.97
C ALA A 152 -29.93 31.29 -20.49
N GLY A 153 -29.75 32.53 -20.95
CA GLY A 153 -30.83 33.51 -21.04
C GLY A 153 -30.66 34.70 -20.11
N HIS A 154 -29.91 35.71 -20.53
CA HIS A 154 -30.34 37.10 -20.37
C HIS A 154 -30.19 37.86 -21.68
N GLY A 155 -31.26 38.58 -22.02
CA GLY A 155 -31.48 39.20 -23.30
C GLY A 155 -30.43 40.24 -23.67
N SER A 156 -30.27 40.33 -24.99
CA SER A 156 -29.74 41.45 -25.74
C SER A 156 -30.05 42.81 -25.09
N VAL A 157 -29.03 43.46 -24.53
CA VAL A 157 -29.01 44.91 -24.35
C VAL A 157 -27.76 45.48 -25.01
N ARG A 158 -28.04 46.01 -26.20
CA ARG A 158 -27.37 47.05 -26.97
C ARG A 158 -26.14 47.72 -26.34
N SER A 159 -25.05 47.65 -27.10
CA SER A 159 -23.78 48.34 -26.89
C SER A 159 -23.92 49.87 -26.79
N GLU A 160 -23.26 50.46 -25.79
CA GLU A 160 -22.91 51.89 -25.75
C GLU A 160 -21.37 51.99 -25.60
N PRO A 161 -20.68 52.83 -26.38
CA PRO A 161 -19.22 52.93 -26.36
C PRO A 161 -18.68 53.74 -25.17
N PRO A 162 -17.46 53.44 -24.67
CA PRO A 162 -16.95 54.03 -23.44
C PRO A 162 -16.47 55.48 -23.64
N ARG A 163 -16.87 56.32 -22.69
CA ARG A 163 -16.42 57.70 -22.53
C ARG A 163 -15.12 57.70 -21.71
N ALA A 164 -14.10 58.36 -22.24
CA ALA A 164 -12.80 58.55 -21.58
C ALA A 164 -12.92 59.43 -20.33
N THR A 165 -12.27 59.03 -19.24
CA THR A 165 -11.96 59.87 -18.09
C THR A 165 -10.46 59.76 -17.74
N PRO A 166 -9.81 60.88 -17.35
CA PRO A 166 -8.36 60.98 -17.14
C PRO A 166 -7.93 60.48 -15.74
N PRO A 167 -6.61 60.26 -15.52
CA PRO A 167 -6.08 59.68 -14.30
C PRO A 167 -6.08 60.69 -13.14
N ALA A 168 -6.59 60.27 -11.99
CA ALA A 168 -6.42 60.94 -10.72
C ALA A 168 -5.27 60.27 -9.94
N ASP A 169 -4.31 61.10 -9.55
CA ASP A 169 -3.28 60.83 -8.57
C ASP A 169 -3.85 60.16 -7.30
N SER A 170 -3.16 59.12 -6.83
CA SER A 170 -3.29 58.66 -5.46
C SER A 170 -1.93 58.22 -4.95
N SER A 171 -1.22 59.21 -4.43
CA SER A 171 -0.10 59.08 -3.50
C SER A 171 -0.66 58.84 -2.10
N ALA A 172 -0.55 57.63 -1.56
CA ALA A 172 -0.73 57.28 -0.13
C ALA A 172 -0.56 55.77 0.01
N ARG A 173 0.08 55.18 1.02
CA ARG A 173 0.76 55.64 2.23
C ARG A 173 1.46 54.39 2.75
N VAL A 174 2.74 54.52 3.08
CA VAL A 174 3.52 53.47 3.75
C VAL A 174 3.00 53.34 5.18
N GLU A 175 2.40 52.21 5.53
CA GLU A 175 2.19 51.83 6.93
C GLU A 175 3.16 50.69 7.28
N GLY A 176 4.14 51.05 8.10
CA GLY A 176 5.07 50.12 8.72
C GLY A 176 4.37 49.31 9.80
N ALA A 177 4.39 47.99 9.66
CA ALA A 177 4.02 47.07 10.72
C ALA A 177 5.13 47.06 11.78
N THR A 178 4.82 47.64 12.93
CA THR A 178 5.62 47.61 14.16
C THR A 178 5.75 46.18 14.67
N LEU A 179 7.00 45.71 14.81
CA LEU A 179 7.39 44.56 15.62
C LEU A 179 7.01 44.83 17.08
N ALA A 180 6.02 44.10 17.59
CA ALA A 180 5.68 44.09 19.01
C ALA A 180 6.84 43.45 19.78
N ALA A 181 7.58 44.28 20.51
CA ALA A 181 8.56 43.86 21.50
C ALA A 181 7.86 43.04 22.59
N ARG A 182 8.33 41.80 22.80
CA ARG A 182 7.95 40.98 23.96
C ARG A 182 8.44 41.64 25.24
N ASP A 183 7.54 41.79 26.19
CA ASP A 183 7.79 42.28 27.54
C ASP A 183 8.78 41.36 28.29
N PRO A 184 9.95 41.85 28.76
CA PRO A 184 10.96 41.04 29.45
C PRO A 184 10.60 40.63 30.90
N ARG A 185 9.37 40.86 31.37
CA ARG A 185 8.99 40.68 32.79
C ARG A 185 8.09 39.48 33.08
N GLU A 186 7.98 38.49 32.20
CA GLU A 186 7.25 37.27 32.52
C GLU A 186 8.12 36.35 33.41
N PRO A 187 7.77 36.10 34.69
CA PRO A 187 8.53 35.20 35.54
C PRO A 187 8.45 33.75 35.02
N PRO A 188 9.52 32.95 35.19
CA PRO A 188 9.57 31.59 34.68
C PRO A 188 8.44 30.74 35.27
N ARG A 189 7.69 30.06 34.39
CA ARG A 189 6.64 29.12 34.82
C ARG A 189 7.28 28.00 35.66
N PRO A 190 6.71 27.69 36.84
CA PRO A 190 7.24 26.63 37.70
C PRO A 190 7.13 25.27 37.00
N PRO A 191 8.09 24.35 37.25
CA PRO A 191 8.09 23.03 36.64
C PRO A 191 6.84 22.24 37.04
N ALA A 192 6.17 21.66 36.04
CA ALA A 192 4.99 20.84 36.23
C ALA A 192 5.31 19.67 37.17
N ARG A 193 4.50 19.51 38.22
CA ARG A 193 4.61 18.38 39.15
C ARG A 193 4.41 17.06 38.40
N PRO A 194 5.26 16.04 38.65
CA PRO A 194 5.10 14.73 38.02
C PRO A 194 3.75 14.12 38.40
N GLN A 195 2.97 13.74 37.39
CA GLN A 195 1.70 13.06 37.60
C GLN A 195 1.92 11.69 38.24
N PRO A 196 1.07 11.28 39.21
CA PRO A 196 1.19 9.99 39.86
C PRO A 196 0.97 8.86 38.84
N ARG A 197 1.90 7.90 38.81
CA ARG A 197 1.79 6.69 37.99
C ARG A 197 0.52 5.92 38.36
N PRO A 198 -0.29 5.48 37.38
CA PRO A 198 -1.45 4.64 37.66
C PRO A 198 -1.00 3.31 38.29
N LYS A 199 -1.63 2.95 39.41
CA LYS A 199 -1.41 1.69 40.11
C LYS A 199 -1.80 0.53 39.19
N ARG A 200 -0.84 -0.36 38.94
CA ARG A 200 -1.02 -1.65 38.27
C ARG A 200 -2.01 -2.47 39.09
N ILE A 201 -3.20 -2.70 38.53
CA ILE A 201 -4.17 -3.64 39.08
C ILE A 201 -3.66 -5.04 38.75
N GLU A 202 -3.19 -5.76 39.76
CA GLU A 202 -2.92 -7.19 39.67
C GLU A 202 -4.27 -7.91 39.54
N ALA A 203 -4.57 -8.39 38.34
CA ALA A 203 -5.69 -9.28 38.10
C ALA A 203 -5.33 -10.65 38.70
N SER A 204 -6.12 -11.04 39.68
CA SER A 204 -6.08 -12.31 40.39
C SER A 204 -6.24 -13.52 39.44
N GLU A 205 -5.19 -14.34 39.37
CA GLU A 205 -5.24 -15.73 38.89
C GLU A 205 -5.92 -16.61 39.94
N ALA A 206 -7.26 -16.63 39.95
CA ALA A 206 -8.01 -17.63 40.71
C ALA A 206 -9.40 -17.78 40.08
N GLU A 207 -9.50 -18.55 38.99
CA GLU A 207 -10.69 -19.31 38.59
C GLU A 207 -10.48 -19.87 37.17
N ARG A 208 -10.12 -21.15 37.08
CA ARG A 208 -10.49 -22.08 35.99
C ARG A 208 -9.94 -23.47 36.26
N THR A 209 -10.52 -24.11 37.28
CA THR A 209 -10.58 -25.57 37.39
C THR A 209 -11.89 -26.06 36.77
N SER A 210 -11.83 -27.28 36.23
CA SER A 210 -12.96 -28.15 35.83
C SER A 210 -13.39 -28.08 34.36
N ARG A 211 -12.70 -28.85 33.51
CA ARG A 211 -13.32 -29.51 32.35
C ARG A 211 -12.96 -31.00 32.38
N GLU A 212 -14.01 -31.81 32.32
CA GLU A 212 -14.03 -33.28 32.36
C GLU A 212 -13.20 -33.96 31.27
N PRO A 213 -12.73 -35.20 31.52
CA PRO A 213 -12.08 -36.03 30.51
C PRO A 213 -13.11 -36.68 29.57
N THR A 214 -12.98 -36.40 28.27
CA THR A 214 -13.72 -37.09 27.21
C THR A 214 -13.05 -38.42 26.86
N ALA A 215 -13.90 -39.43 26.70
CA ALA A 215 -13.59 -40.84 26.54
C ALA A 215 -12.68 -41.18 25.33
N GLU A 216 -11.86 -42.19 25.61
CA GLU A 216 -10.98 -42.95 24.74
C GLU A 216 -11.79 -43.69 23.65
N GLN A 217 -11.57 -43.34 22.38
CA GLN A 217 -12.10 -44.08 21.22
C GLN A 217 -11.06 -45.07 20.72
N THR A 218 -11.39 -46.35 20.88
CA THR A 218 -10.67 -47.50 20.35
C THR A 218 -10.73 -47.55 18.81
N PRO A 219 -9.63 -47.83 18.09
CA PRO A 219 -9.68 -48.08 16.65
C PRO A 219 -10.25 -49.49 16.34
N PRO A 220 -11.01 -49.64 15.23
CA PRO A 220 -11.51 -50.95 14.79
C PRO A 220 -10.40 -51.83 14.16
N PRO A 221 -10.58 -53.16 14.17
CA PRO A 221 -9.60 -54.12 13.66
C PRO A 221 -9.57 -54.14 12.12
N VAL A 222 -8.37 -54.35 11.57
CA VAL A 222 -8.08 -54.54 10.15
C VAL A 222 -8.24 -56.02 9.80
N ASP A 223 -9.16 -56.33 8.89
CA ASP A 223 -9.30 -57.64 8.27
C ASP A 223 -8.17 -57.90 7.25
N PRO A 224 -7.49 -59.06 7.30
CA PRO A 224 -6.58 -59.51 6.26
C PRO A 224 -7.26 -60.56 5.37
N ALA A 225 -7.47 -60.26 4.09
CA ALA A 225 -7.37 -61.20 2.96
C ALA A 225 -8.02 -60.62 1.71
N ARG A 226 -7.24 -60.48 0.64
CA ARG A 226 -7.54 -61.11 -0.67
C ARG A 226 -6.37 -60.92 -1.63
N ASP A 227 -5.66 -62.02 -1.82
CA ASP A 227 -5.07 -62.39 -3.11
C ASP A 227 -6.14 -62.27 -4.19
N ASP A 228 -5.78 -61.63 -5.30
CA ASP A 228 -6.24 -62.05 -6.63
C ASP A 228 -5.24 -61.54 -7.67
N ALA A 229 -4.48 -62.49 -8.22
CA ALA A 229 -3.66 -62.36 -9.40
C ALA A 229 -4.56 -62.14 -10.63
N ARG A 230 -4.22 -61.16 -11.48
CA ARG A 230 -4.59 -61.15 -12.91
C ARG A 230 -3.52 -60.46 -13.75
N ASP A 231 -2.82 -61.30 -14.49
CA ASP A 231 -2.51 -61.24 -15.92
C ASP A 231 -2.09 -59.91 -16.56
N GLU A 232 -0.86 -59.98 -17.05
CA GLU A 232 -0.21 -59.06 -17.97
C GLU A 232 -0.92 -58.99 -19.34
N GLU A 233 -1.06 -57.77 -19.87
CA GLU A 233 -0.97 -57.55 -21.32
C GLU A 233 0.00 -56.39 -21.61
N PRO A 234 0.91 -56.54 -22.60
CA PRO A 234 1.94 -55.55 -22.89
C PRO A 234 1.39 -54.40 -23.75
N ILE A 235 1.27 -53.21 -23.16
CA ILE A 235 0.99 -51.98 -23.91
C ILE A 235 2.31 -51.46 -24.49
N ALA A 236 2.39 -51.45 -25.82
CA ALA A 236 3.50 -50.94 -26.61
C ALA A 236 3.85 -49.48 -26.24
N HIS A 237 5.12 -49.28 -25.85
CA HIS A 237 5.71 -47.97 -25.63
C HIS A 237 5.86 -47.22 -26.96
N SER A 238 5.03 -46.20 -27.17
CA SER A 238 5.27 -45.18 -28.19
C SER A 238 6.32 -44.20 -27.66
N GLU A 239 7.53 -44.28 -28.22
CA GLU A 239 8.64 -43.37 -27.94
C GLU A 239 8.26 -41.93 -28.32
N ARG A 240 7.93 -41.12 -27.32
CA ARG A 240 7.89 -39.66 -27.46
C ARG A 240 9.32 -39.11 -27.35
N PRO A 241 9.73 -38.18 -28.24
CA PRO A 241 11.09 -37.67 -28.27
C PRO A 241 11.39 -36.88 -26.99
N VAL A 242 12.44 -37.31 -26.29
CA VAL A 242 13.00 -36.64 -25.12
C VAL A 242 13.52 -35.27 -25.56
N LYS A 243 12.77 -34.21 -25.24
CA LYS A 243 13.27 -32.83 -25.31
C LYS A 243 14.43 -32.71 -24.32
N ARG A 244 15.65 -32.64 -24.86
CA ARG A 244 16.86 -32.29 -24.10
C ARG A 244 16.61 -31.00 -23.29
N PRO A 245 16.90 -30.97 -21.98
CA PRO A 245 16.93 -29.71 -21.25
C PRO A 245 18.05 -28.84 -21.83
N SER A 246 17.66 -27.72 -22.43
CA SER A 246 18.58 -26.66 -22.82
C SER A 246 19.30 -26.18 -21.56
N ARG A 247 20.61 -26.36 -21.52
CA ARG A 247 21.52 -25.60 -20.64
C ARG A 247 21.31 -24.12 -20.94
N GLN A 248 20.43 -23.45 -20.21
CA GLN A 248 20.34 -21.99 -20.24
C GLN A 248 21.56 -21.45 -19.51
N ALA A 249 22.46 -20.88 -20.31
CA ALA A 249 23.58 -20.09 -19.89
C ALA A 249 23.11 -18.97 -18.95
N GLY A 250 23.91 -18.72 -17.91
CA GLY A 250 23.61 -17.84 -16.79
C GLY A 250 23.09 -16.46 -17.21
N ALA A 251 21.97 -16.08 -16.62
CA ALA A 251 21.56 -14.68 -16.59
C ALA A 251 22.66 -13.86 -15.87
N PRO A 252 23.00 -12.67 -16.39
CA PRO A 252 24.06 -11.85 -15.81
C PRO A 252 23.70 -11.45 -14.37
N SER A 253 24.61 -11.79 -13.44
CA SER A 253 24.61 -11.25 -12.09
C SER A 253 24.78 -9.73 -12.17
N LEU A 254 23.70 -8.98 -11.93
CA LEU A 254 23.76 -7.53 -11.81
C LEU A 254 24.35 -7.18 -10.44
N SER A 255 25.68 -7.12 -10.40
CA SER A 255 26.46 -6.56 -9.30
C SER A 255 26.41 -5.03 -9.37
N GLY A 256 25.34 -4.44 -8.83
CA GLY A 256 25.24 -3.00 -8.58
C GLY A 256 25.17 -2.77 -7.07
N SER A 257 26.28 -2.31 -6.51
CA SER A 257 26.48 -1.67 -5.20
C SER A 257 25.38 -1.80 -4.13
N GLU A 258 25.79 -2.38 -2.99
CA GLU A 258 25.19 -2.23 -1.65
C GLU A 258 24.06 -3.17 -1.21
N THR A 259 23.94 -4.37 -1.78
CA THR A 259 23.18 -5.46 -1.13
C THR A 259 24.08 -6.63 -0.77
N ALA A 260 24.21 -6.88 0.53
CA ALA A 260 25.03 -7.87 1.20
C ALA A 260 24.61 -9.34 0.98
N PHE A 261 24.23 -9.73 -0.24
CA PHE A 261 23.83 -11.09 -0.59
C PHE A 261 24.86 -11.75 -1.49
N GLU A 262 25.25 -12.98 -1.18
CA GLU A 262 26.18 -13.78 -1.99
C GLU A 262 25.51 -14.26 -3.28
N VAL A 263 24.23 -14.65 -3.19
CA VAL A 263 23.46 -15.17 -4.32
C VAL A 263 22.08 -14.51 -4.32
N VAL A 264 21.63 -14.07 -5.50
CA VAL A 264 20.27 -13.57 -5.71
C VAL A 264 19.63 -14.37 -6.83
N GLN A 265 18.48 -14.99 -6.54
CA GLN A 265 17.73 -15.80 -7.49
C GLN A 265 16.33 -15.24 -7.69
N THR A 266 15.75 -15.50 -8.87
CA THR A 266 14.39 -15.09 -9.21
C THR A 266 13.56 -16.32 -9.54
N TYR A 267 12.40 -16.44 -8.89
CA TYR A 267 11.46 -17.54 -9.08
C TYR A 267 10.10 -16.98 -9.50
N SER A 268 9.33 -17.73 -10.29
CA SER A 268 7.97 -17.33 -10.64
C SER A 268 7.01 -18.51 -10.75
N LEU A 269 5.74 -18.29 -10.38
CA LEU A 269 4.66 -19.25 -10.61
C LEU A 269 4.02 -19.12 -12.00
N LYS A 270 4.00 -17.90 -12.57
CA LYS A 270 3.32 -17.63 -13.85
C LYS A 270 4.27 -17.29 -15.00
N ASP A 271 5.39 -16.61 -14.72
CA ASP A 271 6.35 -16.22 -15.75
C ASP A 271 7.29 -17.37 -16.10
N GLN A 272 7.11 -17.95 -17.29
CA GLN A 272 7.87 -19.10 -17.77
C GLN A 272 9.37 -18.83 -17.96
N ARG A 273 9.79 -17.55 -17.95
CA ARG A 273 11.21 -17.18 -18.02
C ARG A 273 11.95 -17.52 -16.73
N PHE A 274 11.25 -17.61 -15.61
CA PHE A 274 11.84 -17.92 -14.31
C PHE A 274 11.36 -19.28 -13.82
N PRO A 275 12.25 -20.09 -13.22
CA PRO A 275 11.87 -21.39 -12.72
C PRO A 275 10.95 -21.25 -11.50
N ARG A 276 9.95 -22.14 -11.38
CA ARG A 276 9.19 -22.32 -10.13
C ARG A 276 10.02 -23.00 -9.04
N THR A 277 11.00 -23.79 -9.44
CA THR A 277 11.91 -24.50 -8.53
C THR A 277 13.31 -24.48 -9.12
N GLY A 278 14.29 -24.10 -8.32
CA GLY A 278 15.68 -24.02 -8.76
C GLY A 278 16.65 -24.14 -7.60
N ASP A 279 17.92 -24.31 -7.93
CA ASP A 279 19.01 -24.32 -6.96
C ASP A 279 19.15 -22.93 -6.34
N ALA A 280 19.28 -22.88 -5.03
CA ALA A 280 19.45 -21.65 -4.26
C ALA A 280 20.92 -21.48 -3.87
N ILE A 281 21.35 -22.13 -2.80
CA ILE A 281 22.71 -22.06 -2.27
C ILE A 281 23.06 -23.34 -1.49
N ASP A 282 24.32 -23.78 -1.53
CA ASP A 282 24.86 -24.88 -0.73
C ASP A 282 23.98 -26.15 -0.72
N GLY A 283 23.65 -26.67 -1.91
CA GLY A 283 22.83 -27.87 -2.08
C GLY A 283 21.36 -27.73 -1.66
N ILE A 284 20.91 -26.53 -1.31
CA ILE A 284 19.50 -26.22 -1.05
C ILE A 284 18.82 -25.80 -2.34
N ARG A 285 17.63 -26.35 -2.56
CA ARG A 285 16.69 -25.94 -3.62
C ARG A 285 15.51 -25.19 -3.01
N LEU A 286 15.08 -24.14 -3.68
CA LEU A 286 13.87 -23.40 -3.33
C LEU A 286 12.77 -23.74 -4.31
N LYS A 287 11.58 -24.08 -3.80
CA LYS A 287 10.36 -24.31 -4.58
C LYS A 287 9.30 -23.29 -4.17
N LEU A 288 8.98 -22.38 -5.08
CA LEU A 288 7.90 -21.42 -4.88
C LEU A 288 6.56 -22.16 -4.96
N LYS A 289 5.73 -22.01 -3.91
CA LYS A 289 4.44 -22.69 -3.80
C LYS A 289 3.31 -21.77 -4.21
N ASP A 290 3.18 -20.67 -3.48
CA ASP A 290 2.14 -19.69 -3.66
C ASP A 290 2.65 -18.27 -3.37
N THR A 291 1.94 -17.29 -3.90
CA THR A 291 2.09 -15.87 -3.56
C THR A 291 0.72 -15.23 -3.60
N ASP A 292 0.23 -14.85 -2.45
CA ASP A 292 -1.05 -14.21 -2.20
C ASP A 292 -0.82 -12.74 -1.84
N GLU A 293 -1.80 -11.90 -2.14
CA GLU A 293 -1.80 -10.48 -1.77
C GLU A 293 -2.99 -10.24 -0.85
N ASP A 294 -2.70 -10.06 0.43
CA ASP A 294 -3.68 -9.74 1.46
C ASP A 294 -3.44 -8.32 1.94
N ASP A 295 -4.46 -7.47 1.81
CA ASP A 295 -4.43 -6.06 2.19
C ASP A 295 -3.26 -5.25 1.59
N GLY A 296 -2.87 -5.59 0.36
CA GLY A 296 -1.76 -4.94 -0.34
C GLY A 296 -0.37 -5.39 0.10
N VAL A 297 -0.29 -6.41 0.96
CA VAL A 297 0.95 -7.06 1.38
C VAL A 297 1.04 -8.40 0.67
N ILE A 298 2.15 -8.64 -0.02
CA ILE A 298 2.40 -9.91 -0.71
C ILE A 298 3.04 -10.89 0.28
N ASP A 299 2.32 -11.96 0.58
CA ASP A 299 2.78 -13.08 1.38
C ASP A 299 3.32 -14.18 0.44
N ILE A 300 4.38 -14.87 0.88
CA ILE A 300 5.10 -15.84 0.04
C ILE A 300 5.20 -17.17 0.76
N ASP A 301 4.71 -18.20 0.07
CA ASP A 301 4.81 -19.59 0.48
C ASP A 301 5.88 -20.30 -0.35
N ALA A 302 6.87 -20.89 0.32
CA ALA A 302 7.96 -21.62 -0.33
C ALA A 302 8.38 -22.86 0.46
N ASP A 303 8.88 -23.87 -0.24
CA ASP A 303 9.56 -25.02 0.38
C ASP A 303 11.06 -24.90 0.15
N LEU A 304 11.86 -25.12 1.20
CA LEU A 304 13.29 -25.36 1.12
C LEU A 304 13.54 -26.86 1.11
N LEU A 305 14.30 -27.34 0.12
CA LEU A 305 14.59 -28.76 -0.09
C LEU A 305 16.10 -29.02 -0.05
N LYS A 306 16.51 -30.14 0.57
CA LYS A 306 17.88 -30.66 0.58
C LYS A 306 17.85 -32.08 0.05
N GLY A 307 18.57 -32.37 -1.04
CA GLY A 307 18.54 -33.71 -1.65
C GLY A 307 17.15 -34.17 -2.12
N GLY A 308 16.23 -33.24 -2.40
CA GLY A 308 14.83 -33.53 -2.76
C GLY A 308 13.89 -33.69 -1.57
N GLU A 309 14.41 -33.81 -0.35
CA GLU A 309 13.61 -33.83 0.87
C GLU A 309 13.31 -32.40 1.34
N ARG A 310 12.07 -32.14 1.76
CA ARG A 310 11.69 -30.83 2.29
C ARG A 310 12.20 -30.66 3.71
N ILE A 311 13.17 -29.77 3.89
CA ILE A 311 13.74 -29.45 5.21
C ILE A 311 12.96 -28.38 5.96
N ARG A 312 12.27 -27.47 5.24
CA ARG A 312 11.50 -26.39 5.86
C ARG A 312 10.37 -25.93 4.94
N LYS A 313 9.18 -25.78 5.52
CA LYS A 313 8.06 -25.05 4.90
C LYS A 313 8.12 -23.60 5.38
N VAL A 314 8.16 -22.66 4.44
CA VAL A 314 8.12 -21.22 4.68
C VAL A 314 6.71 -20.76 4.33
N ARG A 315 6.04 -20.11 5.29
CA ARG A 315 4.72 -19.53 5.10
C ARG A 315 4.76 -18.04 5.36
N GLU A 316 3.93 -17.29 4.65
CA GLU A 316 3.67 -15.86 4.91
C GLU A 316 4.97 -15.02 5.00
N LEU A 317 5.96 -15.34 4.17
CA LEU A 317 7.23 -14.62 4.20
C LEU A 317 7.14 -13.33 3.39
N ARG A 318 7.10 -12.20 4.09
CA ARG A 318 6.96 -10.86 3.47
C ARG A 318 8.24 -10.33 2.86
N VAL A 319 8.09 -9.39 1.93
CA VAL A 319 9.21 -8.58 1.41
C VAL A 319 9.95 -7.90 2.56
N GLY A 320 11.29 -8.00 2.53
CA GLY A 320 12.18 -7.49 3.58
C GLY A 320 12.33 -8.42 4.80
N ARG A 321 11.50 -9.46 4.94
CA ARG A 321 11.67 -10.47 6.02
C ARG A 321 12.72 -11.49 5.62
N SER A 322 13.40 -12.00 6.65
CA SER A 322 14.47 -12.98 6.51
C SER A 322 14.23 -14.23 7.34
N LEU A 323 14.79 -15.34 6.86
CA LEU A 323 14.74 -16.65 7.47
C LEU A 323 16.12 -17.28 7.46
N THR A 324 16.55 -17.88 8.57
CA THR A 324 17.81 -18.63 8.62
C THR A 324 17.58 -20.12 8.39
N PHE A 325 18.50 -20.78 7.71
CA PHE A 325 18.48 -22.24 7.51
C PHE A 325 19.91 -22.78 7.39
N ARG A 326 20.06 -24.10 7.57
CA ARG A 326 21.35 -24.77 7.48
C ARG A 326 21.52 -25.43 6.11
N GLY A 327 22.61 -25.12 5.43
CA GLY A 327 22.92 -25.64 4.10
C GLY A 327 23.40 -27.10 4.10
N ALA A 328 23.78 -27.63 2.94
CA ALA A 328 24.31 -28.98 2.80
C ALA A 328 25.64 -29.16 3.53
N SER A 329 26.52 -28.15 3.48
CA SER A 329 27.81 -28.10 4.19
C SER A 329 27.69 -28.02 5.70
N GLY A 330 26.52 -27.66 6.22
CA GLY A 330 26.33 -27.35 7.64
C GLY A 330 26.52 -25.87 7.99
N GLN A 331 26.91 -25.00 7.05
CA GLN A 331 26.92 -23.54 7.23
C GLN A 331 25.48 -23.01 7.39
N THR A 332 25.32 -21.95 8.19
CA THR A 332 24.04 -21.24 8.33
C THR A 332 23.94 -20.13 7.29
N TYR A 333 22.79 -20.05 6.63
CA TYR A 333 22.49 -19.01 5.65
C TYR A 333 21.23 -18.26 6.04
N ARG A 334 21.19 -16.97 5.72
CA ARG A 334 20.02 -16.10 5.78
C ARG A 334 19.43 -15.92 4.38
N MET A 335 18.19 -16.34 4.21
CA MET A 335 17.33 -16.02 3.07
C MET A 335 16.58 -14.73 3.34
N THR A 336 16.49 -13.81 2.38
CA THR A 336 15.68 -12.58 2.49
C THR A 336 14.88 -12.38 1.21
N ILE A 337 13.60 -12.04 1.35
CA ILE A 337 12.79 -11.63 0.19
C ILE A 337 13.14 -10.19 -0.16
N ILE A 338 13.74 -9.99 -1.33
CA ILE A 338 14.16 -8.65 -1.79
C ILE A 338 12.98 -7.92 -2.41
N SER A 339 12.22 -8.60 -3.26
CA SER A 339 11.06 -8.01 -3.94
C SER A 339 10.08 -9.10 -4.38
N ALA A 340 8.80 -8.76 -4.41
CA ALA A 340 7.74 -9.62 -4.94
C ALA A 340 6.84 -8.82 -5.88
N HIS A 341 6.35 -9.47 -6.94
CA HIS A 341 5.46 -8.87 -7.92
C HIS A 341 4.20 -9.73 -8.06
N HIS A 342 3.06 -9.21 -7.58
CA HIS A 342 1.80 -9.96 -7.45
C HIS A 342 1.30 -10.50 -8.80
N ARG A 343 1.23 -9.67 -9.86
CA ARG A 343 0.60 -10.06 -11.14
C ARG A 343 1.24 -11.29 -11.77
N THR A 344 2.57 -11.36 -11.68
CA THR A 344 3.36 -12.43 -12.27
C THR A 344 3.73 -13.50 -11.26
N HIS A 345 3.38 -13.31 -9.99
CA HIS A 345 3.79 -14.18 -8.88
C HIS A 345 5.30 -14.43 -8.93
N THR A 346 6.06 -13.34 -9.13
CA THR A 346 7.52 -13.38 -9.29
C THR A 346 8.17 -12.87 -8.02
N VAL A 347 9.12 -13.63 -7.49
CA VAL A 347 9.81 -13.33 -6.24
C VAL A 347 11.31 -13.32 -6.49
N ARG A 348 11.98 -12.29 -5.99
CA ARG A 348 13.44 -12.17 -5.97
C ARG A 348 13.93 -12.41 -4.55
N VAL A 349 14.81 -13.40 -4.40
CA VAL A 349 15.28 -13.90 -3.10
C VAL A 349 16.79 -13.75 -3.02
N GLY A 350 17.29 -13.16 -1.95
CA GLY A 350 18.71 -13.05 -1.63
C GLY A 350 19.13 -14.07 -0.58
N PHE A 351 20.33 -14.61 -0.72
CA PHE A 351 20.97 -15.53 0.22
C PHE A 351 22.33 -14.98 0.66
N ARG A 352 22.66 -15.14 1.94
CA ARG A 352 23.93 -14.71 2.54
C ARG A 352 24.34 -15.70 3.62
N ALA A 353 25.63 -16.05 3.75
CA ALA A 353 26.10 -16.79 4.92
C ALA A 353 26.03 -15.93 6.18
N GLU A 354 25.67 -16.54 7.31
CA GLU A 354 25.77 -15.92 8.65
C GLU A 354 27.10 -16.23 9.33
#